data_AF-A0AAW8ARD4-F1
#
_entry.id   AF-A0AAW8ARD4-F1
#
_cell.length_a   1.000
_cell.length_b   1.000
_cell.length_c   1.000
_cell.angle_alpha   90.00
_cell.angle_beta   90.00
_cell.angle_gamma   90.00
#
_symmetry.space_group_name_H-M   'P 1'
#
loop_
_entity.id
_entity.type
_entity.pdbx_description
1 polymer ?
#
loop_
_entity_poly.entity_id
_entity_poly.type
_entity_poly.pdbx_seq_one_letter_code
_entity_poly.pdbx_strand_id
1 'polypeptide(L)' 'MLGAGGSALDAAIAMQAVLGLVEPQSSGIVGGAFLVHWDGRQVQAFDGRETAPAAATPALFLKPDGQPLPMREA' A
#
# COMPACT_ATOMS: atom_id res chain seq x y z
N MET A 1 -17.54 -9.79 9.36
CA MET A 1 -18.17 -9.47 8.06
C MET A 1 -18.81 -10.69 7.42
N LEU A 2 -18.07 -11.75 7.06
CA LEU A 2 -18.66 -12.94 6.41
C LEU A 2 -19.80 -13.59 7.23
N GLY A 3 -19.59 -13.85 8.52
CA GLY A 3 -20.64 -14.42 9.40
C GLY A 3 -21.86 -13.51 9.61
N ALA A 4 -21.76 -12.23 9.23
CA ALA A 4 -22.87 -11.28 9.25
C ALA A 4 -23.52 -11.11 7.86
N GLY A 5 -23.17 -11.96 6.88
CA GLY A 5 -23.72 -11.92 5.53
C GLY A 5 -23.01 -10.98 4.55
N GLY A 6 -21.87 -10.39 4.93
CA GLY A 6 -21.07 -9.53 4.04
C GLY A 6 -20.30 -10.32 2.99
N SER A 7 -19.90 -9.64 1.91
CA SER A 7 -19.08 -10.21 0.83
C SER A 7 -17.62 -10.43 1.28
N ALA A 8 -16.84 -11.13 0.44
CA ALA A 8 -15.40 -11.27 0.64
C ALA A 8 -14.68 -9.91 0.63
N LEU A 9 -15.15 -8.97 -0.18
CA LEU A 9 -14.60 -7.62 -0.24
C LEU A 9 -14.89 -6.82 1.04
N ASP A 10 -16.12 -6.92 1.57
CA ASP A 10 -16.46 -6.29 2.87
C ASP A 10 -15.58 -6.81 4.00
N ALA A 11 -15.31 -8.12 3.99
CA ALA A 11 -14.39 -8.75 4.95
C ALA A 11 -12.96 -8.25 4.80
N ALA A 12 -12.44 -8.15 3.57
CA ALA A 12 -11.11 -7.63 3.30
C ALA A 12 -10.94 -6.16 3.76
N ILE A 13 -11.94 -5.31 3.52
CA ILE A 13 -11.93 -3.91 3.97
C ILE A 13 -11.90 -3.83 5.50
N ALA A 14 -12.76 -4.60 6.18
CA ALA A 14 -12.77 -4.63 7.65
C ALA A 14 -11.44 -5.15 8.23
N MET A 15 -10.87 -6.20 7.62
CA MET A 15 -9.56 -6.71 8.00
C MET A 15 -8.49 -5.63 7.87
N GLN A 16 -8.45 -4.89 6.75
CA GLN A 16 -7.45 -3.85 6.54
C GLN A 16 -7.57 -2.71 7.55
N ALA A 17 -8.80 -2.32 7.93
CA ALA A 17 -9.01 -1.33 8.99
C ALA A 17 -8.47 -1.80 10.34
N VAL A 18 -8.62 -3.08 10.67
CA VAL A 18 -8.09 -3.68 11.91
C VAL A 18 -6.57 -3.80 11.84
N LEU A 19 -5.99 -4.29 10.73
CA LEU A 19 -4.54 -4.40 10.54
C LEU A 19 -3.84 -3.05 10.64
N GLY A 20 -4.46 -1.98 10.14
CA GLY A 20 -3.95 -0.62 10.35
C GLY A 20 -3.83 -0.21 11.83
N LEU A 21 -4.58 -0.85 12.73
CA LEU A 21 -4.51 -0.62 14.18
C LEU A 21 -3.56 -1.59 14.87
N VAL A 22 -3.64 -2.90 14.57
CA VAL A 22 -2.90 -3.94 15.31
C VAL A 22 -1.53 -4.26 14.70
N GLU A 23 -1.30 -3.92 13.43
CA GLU A 23 -0.03 -4.06 12.69
C GLU A 23 0.36 -2.75 11.98
N PRO A 24 0.40 -1.60 12.69
CA PRO A 24 0.52 -0.27 12.09
C PRO A 24 1.85 -0.04 11.37
N GLN A 25 2.90 -0.79 11.72
CA GLN A 25 4.21 -0.71 11.08
C GLN A 25 4.25 -1.29 9.67
N SER A 26 3.27 -2.13 9.30
CA SER A 26 3.30 -2.89 8.04
C SER A 26 2.25 -2.42 7.03
N SER A 27 1.02 -2.20 7.49
CA SER A 27 -0.10 -1.86 6.60
C SER A 27 -0.97 -0.78 7.21
N GLY A 28 -1.67 -0.03 6.37
CA GLY A 28 -2.57 1.01 6.82
C GLY A 28 -3.02 1.93 5.71
N ILE A 29 -3.78 2.95 6.08
CA ILE A 29 -4.38 3.90 5.15
C ILE A 29 -3.37 4.83 4.45
N VAL A 30 -2.17 4.97 5.01
CA VAL A 30 -1.15 5.95 4.55
C VAL A 30 -0.12 5.35 3.58
N GLY A 31 -0.09 4.02 3.44
CA GLY A 31 0.76 3.34 2.46
C GLY A 31 0.01 3.07 1.16
N GLY A 32 0.33 1.94 0.53
CA GLY A 32 -0.33 1.44 -0.67
C GLY A 32 -0.64 -0.05 -0.60
N ALA A 33 -1.44 -0.52 -1.55
CA ALA A 33 -1.80 -1.92 -1.68
C ALA A 33 -2.13 -2.30 -3.13
N PHE A 34 -2.11 -3.60 -3.40
CA PHE A 34 -2.73 -4.17 -4.59
C PHE A 34 -3.86 -5.10 -4.15
N LEU A 35 -5.02 -4.99 -4.78
CA LEU A 35 -6.14 -5.91 -4.56
C LEU A 35 -6.43 -6.68 -5.85
N VAL A 36 -6.31 -8.00 -5.79
CA VAL A 36 -6.77 -8.90 -6.86
C VAL A 36 -8.09 -9.52 -6.42
N HIS A 37 -9.16 -9.25 -7.15
CA HIS A 37 -10.52 -9.58 -6.76
C HIS A 37 -11.25 -10.31 -7.88
N TRP A 38 -11.90 -11.42 -7.56
CA TRP A 38 -12.82 -12.12 -8.45
C TRP A 38 -14.27 -11.76 -8.09
N ASP A 39 -15.00 -11.18 -9.04
CA ASP A 39 -16.38 -10.70 -8.81
C ASP A 39 -17.47 -11.77 -9.07
N GLY A 40 -17.07 -13.01 -9.34
CA GLY A 40 -17.98 -14.07 -9.78
C GLY A 40 -17.98 -14.31 -11.30
N ARG A 41 -17.38 -13.41 -12.08
CA ARG A 41 -17.35 -13.48 -13.56
C ARG A 41 -15.98 -13.22 -14.14
N GLN A 42 -15.21 -12.30 -13.57
CA GLN A 42 -13.89 -11.93 -14.04
C GLN A 42 -12.95 -11.53 -12.88
N VAL A 43 -11.65 -11.66 -13.14
CA VAL A 43 -10.61 -11.15 -12.22
C VAL A 43 -10.39 -9.67 -12.51
N GLN A 44 -10.35 -8.87 -11.47
CA GLN A 44 -10.02 -7.45 -11.48
C GLN A 44 -8.78 -7.24 -10.61
N ALA A 45 -7.89 -6.35 -11.03
CA ALA A 45 -6.76 -5.91 -10.23
C ALA A 45 -6.89 -4.41 -9.98
N PHE A 46 -6.80 -4.01 -8.72
CA PHE A 46 -6.78 -2.63 -8.29
C PHE A 46 -5.37 -2.29 -7.82
N ASP A 47 -4.79 -1.26 -8.44
CA ASP A 47 -3.50 -0.70 -8.08
C ASP A 47 -3.72 0.54 -7.22
N GLY A 48 -3.38 0.42 -5.94
CA GLY A 48 -3.34 1.51 -4.97
C GLY A 48 -1.91 1.81 -4.52
N ARG A 49 -0.92 1.64 -5.38
CA ARG A 49 0.49 1.93 -5.07
C ARG A 49 0.72 3.42 -4.87
N GLU A 50 1.64 3.74 -3.96
CA GLU A 50 2.08 5.10 -3.71
C GLU A 50 2.74 5.69 -4.96
N THR A 51 2.60 7.01 -5.13
CA THR A 51 3.20 7.75 -6.24
C THR A 51 4.24 8.72 -5.69
N ALA A 52 5.42 8.76 -6.32
CA ALA A 52 6.44 9.74 -5.98
C ALA A 52 5.88 11.16 -6.15
N PRO A 53 6.10 12.08 -5.20
CA PRO A 53 5.59 13.44 -5.31
C PRO A 53 6.25 14.16 -6.48
N ALA A 54 5.57 15.15 -7.07
CA ALA A 54 6.05 15.85 -8.27
C ALA A 54 7.42 16.54 -8.11
N ALA A 55 7.83 16.86 -6.89
CA ALA A 55 9.13 17.46 -6.59
C ALA A 55 10.26 16.43 -6.44
N ALA A 56 9.95 15.13 -6.37
CA ALA A 56 10.98 14.10 -6.30
C ALA A 56 11.74 14.04 -7.63
N THR A 57 13.08 14.01 -7.55
CA THR A 57 13.96 13.89 -8.71
C THR A 57 14.83 12.64 -8.59
N PRO A 58 15.45 12.15 -9.68
CA PRO A 58 16.35 11.00 -9.61
C PRO A 58 17.55 11.19 -8.66
N ALA A 59 17.90 12.44 -8.32
CA ALA A 59 19.00 12.77 -7.42
C ALA A 59 18.58 12.81 -5.93
N LEU A 60 17.31 12.54 -5.59
CA LEU A 60 16.76 12.72 -4.23
C LEU A 60 17.58 12.03 -3.13
N PHE A 61 18.18 10.88 -3.42
CA PHE A 61 18.98 10.10 -2.47
C PHE A 61 20.48 10.06 -2.83
N LEU A 62 20.97 11.05 -3.57
CA LEU A 62 22.37 11.22 -3.92
C LEU A 62 23.00 12.39 -3.14
N LYS A 63 24.26 12.22 -2.76
CA LYS A 63 25.11 13.31 -2.26
C LYS A 63 25.47 14.28 -3.40
N PRO A 64 26.00 15.48 -3.08
CA PRO A 64 26.46 16.45 -4.08
C PRO A 64 27.55 15.91 -5.02
N ASP A 65 28.33 14.93 -4.57
CA ASP A 65 29.37 14.25 -5.36
C ASP A 65 28.82 13.12 -6.27
N GLY A 66 27.49 12.93 -6.31
CA GLY A 66 26.80 11.93 -7.11
C GLY A 66 26.80 10.52 -6.53
N GLN A 67 27.44 10.29 -5.37
CA GLN A 67 27.41 8.99 -4.71
C GLN A 67 26.10 8.82 -3.91
N PRO A 68 25.55 7.60 -3.76
CA PRO A 68 24.35 7.38 -2.95
C PRO A 68 24.53 7.77 -1.48
N LEU A 69 23.43 8.18 -0.84
CA LEU A 69 23.37 8.30 0.63
C LEU A 69 23.53 6.91 1.28
N PRO A 70 24.14 6.83 2.48
CA PRO A 70 24.07 5.63 3.31
C PRO A 70 22.60 5.25 3.60
N MET A 71 22.29 3.95 3.67
CA MET A 71 20.90 3.46 3.82
C MET A 71 20.14 4.08 5.01
N ARG A 72 20.81 4.45 6.09
CA ARG A 72 20.18 5.05 7.28
C ARG A 72 19.89 6.55 7.13
N GLU A 73 20.43 7.18 6.09
CA GLU A 73 20.31 8.61 5.79
C GLU A 73 19.49 8.88 4.51
N ALA A 74 19.24 7.83 3.72
CA ALA A 74 18.31 7.84 2.59
C ALA A 74 16.86 7.79 3.05
#